data_AF-A0A964BP98-F1
#
_entry.id   AF-A0A964BP98-F1
#
_cell.length_a   1.000
_cell.length_b   1.000
_cell.length_c   1.000
_cell.angle_alpha   90.00
_cell.angle_beta   90.00
_cell.angle_gamma   90.00
#
_symmetry.space_group_name_H-M   'P 1'
#
loop_
_entity.id
_entity.type
_entity.pdbx_description
1 polymer ?
#
loop_
_entity_poly.entity_id
_entity_poly.type
_entity_poly.pdbx_seq_one_letter_code
_entity_poly.pdbx_strand_id
1 'polypeptide(L)'
;MAIINTRRSLIFISLLAIVPLGLYSKVYMGIAQTWVHDYSGDVLYEILWCLVIFWFVHSPKDVKQLKNIASRIALWVFAVTCAIEISQLWFHLVPPILRSHVIWKLLLGAGFAWWDFPHYALGSLIGWWWIYSIGRIE
;
A
#
# COMPACT_ATOMS: atom_id res chain seq x y z
N MET A 1 5.43 -25.21 20.83
CA MET A 1 4.40 -24.18 21.11
C MET A 1 4.85 -22.93 20.37
N ALA A 2 4.29 -22.64 19.20
CA ALA A 2 4.73 -21.51 18.40
C ALA A 2 4.42 -20.23 19.18
N ILE A 3 5.46 -19.50 19.60
CA ILE A 3 5.30 -18.14 20.10
C ILE A 3 4.83 -17.32 18.90
N ILE A 4 3.51 -17.21 18.76
CA ILE A 4 2.90 -16.33 17.79
C ILE A 4 3.36 -14.94 18.18
N ASN A 5 4.23 -14.34 17.38
CA ASN A 5 4.62 -12.94 17.55
C ASN A 5 3.36 -12.11 17.26
N THR A 6 2.75 -11.55 18.31
CA THR A 6 1.50 -10.75 18.27
C THR A 6 1.53 -9.72 17.13
N ARG A 7 2.67 -9.05 16.93
CA ARG A 7 2.87 -8.10 15.83
C ARG A 7 2.70 -8.76 14.46
N ARG A 8 3.36 -9.90 14.21
CA ARG A 8 3.25 -10.60 12.92
C ARG A 8 1.83 -11.09 12.65
N SER A 9 1.12 -11.57 13.67
CA SER A 9 -0.29 -11.95 13.52
C SER A 9 -1.19 -10.76 13.20
N LEU A 10 -1.00 -9.61 13.84
CA LEU A 10 -1.76 -8.41 13.52
C LEU A 10 -1.51 -7.95 12.09
N ILE A 11 -0.25 -7.94 11.63
CA ILE A 11 0.06 -7.59 10.24
C ILE A 11 -0.59 -8.61 9.28
N PHE A 12 -0.61 -9.90 9.62
CA PHE A 12 -1.18 -10.94 8.75
C PHE A 12 -2.68 -10.75 8.59
N ILE A 13 -3.38 -10.51 9.71
CA ILE A 13 -4.81 -10.24 9.72
C ILE A 13 -5.12 -8.95 8.93
N SER A 14 -4.31 -7.90 9.11
CA SER A 14 -4.44 -6.67 8.33
C SER A 14 -4.28 -6.92 6.82
N LEU A 15 -3.28 -7.70 6.40
CA LEU A 15 -3.08 -8.05 4.99
C LEU A 15 -4.24 -8.89 4.45
N LEU A 16 -4.74 -9.85 5.23
CA LEU A 16 -5.89 -10.67 4.87
C LEU A 16 -7.18 -9.84 4.71
N ALA A 17 -7.29 -8.70 5.38
CA ALA A 17 -8.40 -7.77 5.20
C ALA A 17 -8.18 -6.81 4.01
N ILE A 18 -6.99 -6.23 3.88
CA ILE A 18 -6.70 -5.20 2.86
C ILE A 18 -6.74 -5.76 1.44
N VAL A 19 -6.22 -6.98 1.21
CA VAL A 19 -6.20 -7.59 -0.13
C VAL A 19 -7.61 -7.78 -0.70
N PRO A 20 -8.57 -8.46 -0.03
CA PRO A 20 -9.91 -8.61 -0.56
C PRO A 20 -10.65 -7.28 -0.63
N LEU A 21 -10.42 -6.34 0.29
CA LEU A 21 -11.01 -4.99 0.20
C LEU A 21 -10.54 -4.24 -1.05
N GLY A 22 -9.25 -4.32 -1.40
CA GLY A 22 -8.70 -3.68 -2.60
C GLY A 22 -9.18 -4.33 -3.89
N LEU A 23 -9.38 -5.65 -3.90
CA LEU A 23 -9.96 -6.33 -5.06
C LEU A 23 -11.47 -6.03 -5.19
N TYR A 24 -12.19 -5.99 -4.07
CA TYR A 24 -13.62 -5.71 -4.04
C TYR A 24 -13.93 -4.28 -4.47
N SER A 25 -13.06 -3.31 -4.16
CA SER A 25 -13.29 -1.92 -4.54
C SER A 25 -13.37 -1.72 -6.06
N LYS A 26 -12.69 -2.55 -6.85
CA LYS A 26 -12.74 -2.53 -8.32
C LYS A 26 -14.05 -3.08 -8.91
N VAL A 27 -14.88 -3.76 -8.13
CA VAL A 27 -16.19 -4.28 -8.56
C VAL A 27 -17.36 -3.62 -7.82
N TYR A 28 -17.08 -2.61 -6.99
CA TYR A 28 -18.08 -1.95 -6.18
C TYR A 28 -18.96 -1.00 -7.01
N MET A 29 -20.29 -1.15 -6.90
CA MET A 29 -21.30 -0.38 -7.64
C MET A 29 -22.22 0.46 -6.74
N GLY A 30 -21.82 0.73 -5.49
CA GLY A 30 -22.65 1.45 -4.52
C GLY A 30 -22.45 2.97 -4.49
N ILE A 31 -22.69 3.58 -3.34
CA ILE A 31 -22.57 5.03 -3.14
C ILE A 31 -21.10 5.45 -3.31
N ALA A 32 -20.85 6.54 -4.05
CA ALA A 32 -19.50 7.00 -4.40
C ALA A 32 -18.69 5.97 -5.23
N GLN A 33 -19.37 5.10 -5.98
CA GLN A 33 -18.73 4.08 -6.85
C GLN A 33 -17.63 4.63 -7.74
N THR A 34 -17.77 5.84 -8.29
CA THR A 34 -16.74 6.46 -9.15
C THR A 34 -15.44 6.62 -8.36
N TRP A 35 -15.51 7.21 -7.17
CA TRP A 35 -14.33 7.37 -6.34
C TRP A 35 -13.78 6.05 -5.82
N VAL A 36 -14.65 5.12 -5.39
CA VAL A 36 -14.22 3.83 -4.84
C VAL A 36 -13.54 2.98 -5.90
N HIS A 37 -14.12 2.90 -7.10
CA HIS A 37 -13.56 2.15 -8.21
C HIS A 37 -12.21 2.75 -8.65
N ASP A 38 -12.16 4.07 -8.79
CA ASP A 38 -11.01 4.75 -9.36
C ASP A 38 -9.86 4.81 -8.35
N TYR A 39 -10.09 5.29 -7.12
CA TYR A 39 -9.02 5.74 -6.22
C TYR A 39 -8.85 4.95 -4.92
N SER A 40 -9.87 4.23 -4.44
CA SER A 40 -9.72 3.51 -3.16
C SER A 40 -8.66 2.40 -3.22
N GLY A 41 -8.43 1.86 -4.42
CA GLY A 41 -7.35 0.92 -4.69
C GLY A 41 -5.97 1.52 -4.38
N ASP A 42 -5.75 2.78 -4.71
CA ASP A 42 -4.47 3.47 -4.51
C ASP A 42 -4.17 3.67 -3.02
N VAL A 43 -5.18 4.09 -2.25
CA VAL A 43 -5.07 4.23 -0.80
C VAL A 43 -4.76 2.88 -0.15
N LEU A 44 -5.48 1.82 -0.55
CA LEU A 44 -5.29 0.47 0.00
C LEU A 44 -3.95 -0.15 -0.43
N TYR A 45 -3.46 0.19 -1.62
CA TYR A 45 -2.17 -0.26 -2.15
C TYR A 45 -1.00 0.25 -1.31
N GLU A 46 -1.01 1.54 -0.95
CA GLU A 46 -0.02 2.12 -0.04
C GLU A 46 -0.01 1.46 1.34
N ILE A 47 -1.20 1.25 1.92
CA ILE A 47 -1.36 0.58 3.22
C ILE A 47 -0.79 -0.84 3.15
N LEU A 48 -1.09 -1.57 2.06
CA LEU A 48 -0.57 -2.91 1.82
C LEU A 48 0.96 -2.91 1.82
N TRP A 49 1.60 -2.03 1.06
CA TRP A 49 3.06 -2.00 0.99
C TRP A 49 3.72 -1.56 2.29
N CYS A 50 3.10 -0.63 3.03
CA CYS A 50 3.55 -0.28 4.37
C CYS A 50 3.56 -1.51 5.30
N LEU A 51 2.48 -2.30 5.31
CA LEU A 51 2.35 -3.52 6.11
C LEU A 51 3.35 -4.61 5.67
N VAL A 52 3.49 -4.83 4.36
CA VAL A 52 4.42 -5.82 3.79
C VAL A 52 5.86 -5.49 4.17
N ILE A 53 6.30 -4.23 3.97
CA ILE A 53 7.66 -3.83 4.33
C ILE A 53 7.85 -3.94 5.85
N PHE A 54 6.88 -3.47 6.64
CA PHE A 54 6.98 -3.53 8.09
C PHE A 54 7.10 -4.98 8.61
N TRP A 55 6.45 -5.96 7.98
CA TRP A 55 6.59 -7.38 8.33
C TRP A 55 8.05 -7.86 8.44
N PHE A 56 8.90 -7.40 7.52
CA PHE A 56 10.31 -7.80 7.45
C PHE A 56 11.23 -6.97 8.34
N VAL A 57 10.75 -5.86 8.91
CA VAL A 57 11.54 -5.03 9.81
C VAL A 57 11.59 -5.63 11.21
N HIS A 58 12.78 -5.64 11.81
CA HIS A 58 12.99 -6.08 13.20
C HIS A 58 12.19 -5.23 14.18
N SER A 59 11.73 -5.84 15.27
CA SER A 59 10.94 -5.13 16.28
C SER A 59 11.72 -3.95 16.87
N PRO A 60 11.14 -2.74 16.89
CA PRO A 60 11.78 -1.56 17.44
C PRO A 60 11.97 -1.69 18.95
N LYS A 61 13.07 -1.13 19.46
CA LYS A 61 13.41 -1.18 20.90
C LYS A 61 12.76 -0.06 21.71
N ASP A 62 12.39 1.04 21.05
CA ASP A 62 11.76 2.19 21.68
C ASP A 62 10.78 2.91 20.72
N VAL A 63 9.97 3.81 21.30
CA VAL A 63 8.93 4.56 20.56
C VAL A 63 9.52 5.51 19.53
N LYS A 64 10.71 6.06 19.77
CA LYS A 64 11.37 7.00 18.85
C LYS A 64 11.86 6.26 17.60
N GLN A 65 12.42 5.08 17.77
CA GLN A 65 12.85 4.19 16.71
C GLN A 65 11.66 3.70 15.91
N LEU A 66 10.55 3.30 16.57
CA LEU A 66 9.32 2.91 15.90
C LEU A 66 8.79 4.05 15.01
N LYS A 67 8.70 5.27 15.54
CA LYS A 67 8.25 6.44 14.78
C LYS A 67 9.14 6.68 13.56
N ASN A 68 10.46 6.62 13.73
CA ASN A 68 11.41 6.80 12.63
C ASN A 68 11.30 5.71 11.56
N ILE A 69 11.15 4.44 11.96
CA ILE A 69 10.95 3.32 11.04
C ILE A 69 9.64 3.50 10.27
N ALA A 70 8.54 3.76 10.98
CA ALA A 70 7.24 3.96 10.34
C ALA A 70 7.29 5.11 9.33
N SER A 71 7.85 6.26 9.72
CA SER A 71 7.99 7.43 8.84
C SER A 71 8.84 7.13 7.61
N ARG A 72 9.93 6.38 7.77
CA ARG A 72 10.77 5.95 6.65
C ARG A 72 10.03 5.03 5.70
N ILE A 73 9.29 4.04 6.22
CA ILE A 73 8.52 3.11 5.40
C ILE A 73 7.50 3.89 4.57
N ALA A 74 6.66 4.71 5.21
CA ALA A 74 5.63 5.46 4.50
C ALA A 74 6.22 6.44 3.47
N LEU A 75 7.29 7.17 3.80
CA LEU A 75 7.96 8.05 2.84
C LEU A 75 8.52 7.29 1.64
N TRP A 76 9.11 6.12 1.87
CA TRP A 76 9.65 5.29 0.78
C TRP A 76 8.54 4.68 -0.08
N VAL A 77 7.46 4.19 0.53
CA VAL A 77 6.31 3.66 -0.23
C VAL A 77 5.75 4.77 -1.12
N PHE A 78 5.40 5.92 -0.54
CA PHE A 78 4.92 7.08 -1.29
C PHE A 78 5.87 7.51 -2.42
N ALA A 79 7.17 7.61 -2.14
CA ALA A 79 8.15 8.03 -3.14
C ALA A 79 8.26 7.01 -4.29
N VAL A 80 8.26 5.71 -3.96
CA VAL A 80 8.34 4.63 -4.96
C VAL A 80 7.07 4.57 -5.80
N THR A 81 5.89 4.69 -5.20
CA THR A 81 4.62 4.68 -5.95
C THR A 81 4.48 5.92 -6.84
N CYS A 82 4.89 7.10 -6.37
CA CYS A 82 5.01 8.29 -7.22
C CYS A 82 5.99 8.08 -8.38
N ALA A 83 7.14 7.43 -8.14
CA ALA A 83 8.10 7.13 -9.19
C ALA A 83 7.55 6.12 -10.22
N ILE A 84 6.83 5.09 -9.74
CA ILE A 84 6.11 4.14 -10.61
C ILE A 84 5.08 4.90 -11.45
N GLU A 85 4.29 5.77 -10.84
CA GLU A 85 3.26 6.55 -11.51
C GLU A 85 3.83 7.48 -12.59
N ILE A 86 4.88 8.24 -12.24
CA ILE A 86 5.61 9.07 -13.21
C ILE A 86 6.20 8.21 -14.34
N SER A 87 6.73 7.02 -14.03
CA SER A 87 7.28 6.10 -15.04
C SER A 87 6.25 5.71 -16.12
N GLN A 88 4.95 5.81 -15.80
CA GLN A 88 3.88 5.48 -16.73
C GLN A 88 3.77 6.46 -17.90
N LEU A 89 4.33 7.67 -17.80
CA LEU A 89 4.47 8.61 -18.92
C LEU A 89 5.27 8.00 -20.10
N TRP A 90 6.11 7.00 -19.82
CA TRP A 90 6.89 6.28 -20.82
C TRP A 90 6.32 4.90 -21.20
N PHE A 91 5.07 4.59 -20.85
CA PHE A 91 4.44 3.29 -21.17
C PHE A 91 4.40 2.95 -22.66
N HIS A 92 4.45 3.94 -23.55
CA HIS A 92 4.56 3.72 -24.99
C HIS A 92 5.83 2.97 -25.39
N LEU A 93 6.89 2.99 -24.57
CA LEU A 93 8.14 2.25 -24.78
C LEU A 93 8.03 0.77 -24.37
N VAL A 94 7.00 0.39 -23.60
CA VAL A 94 6.83 -0.98 -23.11
C VAL A 94 5.84 -1.75 -24.01
N PRO A 95 6.21 -2.95 -24.48
CA PRO A 95 5.34 -3.79 -25.32
C PRO A 95 3.94 -3.97 -24.74
N PRO A 96 2.85 -3.85 -25.56
CA PRO A 96 1.47 -4.00 -25.08
C PRO A 96 1.21 -5.34 -24.40
N ILE A 97 1.88 -6.41 -24.84
CA ILE A 97 1.71 -7.75 -24.25
C ILE A 97 2.10 -7.77 -22.77
N LEU A 98 3.19 -7.10 -22.39
CA LEU A 98 3.64 -7.02 -21.00
C LEU A 98 2.66 -6.20 -20.15
N ARG A 99 2.22 -5.05 -20.64
CA ARG A 99 1.30 -4.14 -19.94
C ARG A 99 -0.12 -4.69 -19.82
N SER A 100 -0.46 -5.71 -20.61
CA SER A 100 -1.78 -6.32 -20.58
C SER A 100 -1.97 -7.31 -19.43
N HIS A 101 -0.88 -7.84 -18.86
CA HIS A 101 -0.93 -8.81 -17.77
C HIS A 101 -1.54 -8.22 -16.49
N VAL A 102 -2.34 -9.02 -15.79
CA VAL A 102 -3.00 -8.62 -14.54
C VAL A 102 -1.97 -8.22 -13.47
N ILE A 103 -0.88 -8.96 -13.35
CA ILE A 103 0.20 -8.67 -12.39
C ILE A 103 0.84 -7.30 -12.68
N TRP A 104 1.04 -6.97 -13.97
CA TRP A 104 1.54 -5.66 -14.36
C TRP A 104 0.60 -4.57 -13.87
N LYS A 105 -0.70 -4.68 -14.20
CA LYS A 105 -1.70 -3.66 -13.84
C LYS A 105 -1.85 -3.48 -12.33
N LEU A 106 -1.72 -4.57 -11.56
CA LEU A 106 -1.82 -4.52 -10.09
C LEU A 106 -0.59 -3.90 -9.41
N LEU A 107 0.61 -4.05 -10.00
CA LEU A 107 1.86 -3.57 -9.40
C LEU A 107 2.30 -2.20 -9.93
N LEU A 108 2.10 -1.98 -11.23
CA LEU A 108 2.65 -0.84 -11.97
C LEU A 108 1.59 0.07 -12.55
N GLY A 109 0.30 -0.25 -12.38
CA GLY A 109 -0.80 0.54 -12.93
C GLY A 109 -1.08 0.30 -14.41
N ALA A 110 -2.10 0.97 -14.92
CA ALA A 110 -2.59 0.85 -16.30
C ALA A 110 -2.39 2.14 -17.13
N GLY A 111 -2.09 3.27 -16.50
CA GLY A 111 -1.83 4.54 -17.14
C GLY A 111 -1.72 5.67 -16.10
N PHE A 112 -1.10 6.77 -16.52
CA PHE A 112 -0.78 7.90 -15.65
C PHE A 112 -2.03 8.72 -15.25
N ALA A 113 -2.16 9.05 -13.96
CA ALA A 113 -3.19 9.91 -13.38
C ALA A 113 -2.65 10.82 -12.26
N TRP A 114 -2.78 12.14 -12.46
CA TRP A 114 -2.38 13.15 -11.46
C TRP A 114 -3.13 13.05 -10.12
N TRP A 115 -4.35 12.54 -10.14
CA TRP A 115 -5.17 12.43 -8.94
C TRP A 115 -4.71 11.30 -8.01
N ASP A 116 -3.84 10.42 -8.47
CA ASP A 116 -3.39 9.29 -7.66
C ASP A 116 -2.40 9.77 -6.58
N PHE A 117 -1.63 10.83 -6.83
CA PHE A 117 -0.66 11.37 -5.85
C PHE A 117 -1.28 11.77 -4.51
N PRO A 118 -2.40 12.54 -4.44
CA PRO A 118 -3.13 12.75 -3.19
C PRO A 118 -3.57 11.46 -2.49
N HIS A 119 -4.01 10.45 -3.24
CA HIS A 119 -4.46 9.17 -2.69
C HIS A 119 -3.28 8.34 -2.18
N TYR A 120 -2.13 8.38 -2.85
CA TYR A 120 -0.89 7.80 -2.37
C TYR A 120 -0.45 8.44 -1.06
N ALA A 121 -0.48 9.78 -0.98
CA ALA A 121 -0.16 10.49 0.25
C ALA A 121 -1.09 10.10 1.39
N LEU A 122 -2.40 10.03 1.13
CA LEU A 122 -3.40 9.59 2.11
C LEU A 122 -3.16 8.14 2.56
N GLY A 123 -2.95 7.23 1.62
CA GLY A 123 -2.70 5.82 1.90
C GLY A 123 -1.42 5.61 2.71
N SER A 124 -0.34 6.32 2.36
CA SER A 124 0.92 6.29 3.12
C SER A 124 0.77 6.87 4.54
N LEU A 125 -0.04 7.92 4.73
CA LEU A 125 -0.33 8.46 6.06
C LEU A 125 -1.14 7.47 6.92
N ILE A 126 -2.14 6.81 6.33
CA ILE A 126 -2.92 5.77 7.02
C ILE A 126 -2.01 4.56 7.33
N GLY A 127 -1.21 4.13 6.36
CA GLY A 127 -0.25 3.04 6.51
C GLY A 127 0.76 3.32 7.61
N TRP A 128 1.32 4.53 7.67
CA TRP A 128 2.19 5.01 8.75
C TRP A 128 1.54 4.85 10.12
N TRP A 129 0.31 5.36 10.26
CA TRP A 129 -0.42 5.31 11.52
C TRP A 129 -0.75 3.87 11.93
N TRP A 130 -1.09 3.01 10.97
CA TRP A 130 -1.41 1.62 11.21
C TRP A 130 -0.20 0.83 11.71
N ILE A 131 0.93 0.90 11.01
CA ILE A 131 2.16 0.19 11.44
C ILE A 131 2.69 0.73 12.76
N TYR A 132 2.56 2.04 13.00
CA TYR A 132 2.89 2.65 14.29
C TYR A 132 1.98 2.10 15.40
N SER A 133 0.68 1.98 15.17
CA SER A 133 -0.27 1.43 16.15
C SER A 133 0.02 -0.05 16.46
N ILE A 134 0.32 -0.87 15.45
CA ILE A 134 0.72 -2.27 15.65
C ILE A 134 2.01 -2.35 16.48
N GLY A 135 3.03 -1.56 16.12
CA GLY A 135 4.31 -1.57 16.82
C GLY A 135 4.28 -1.00 18.23
N ARG A 136 3.19 -0.31 18.63
CA ARG A 136 2.97 0.20 19.99
C ARG A 136 2.36 -0.84 20.95
N ILE A 137 1.78 -1.91 20.40
CA ILE A 137 1.15 -3.00 21.17
C ILE A 137 2.19 -4.04 21.60
N GLU A 138 3.33 -4.09 20.90
CA GLU A 138 4.52 -4.86 21.27
C GLU A 138 5.34 -4.13 22.34
#